data_AF-A0A662EFH4-F1
#
_entry.id   AF-A0A662EFH4-F1
#
_cell.length_a   1.000
_cell.length_b   1.000
_cell.length_c   1.000
_cell.angle_alpha   90.00
_cell.angle_beta   90.00
_cell.angle_gamma   90.00
#
_symmetry.space_group_name_H-M   'P 1'
#
loop_
_entity.id
_entity.type
_entity.pdbx_description
1 polymer ?
#
loop_
_entity_poly.entity_id
_entity_poly.type
_entity_poly.pdbx_seq_one_letter_code
_entity_poly.pdbx_strand_id
1 'polypeptide(L)'
;MSPLGLVPVPNPGLAVSIWPERAQYQVGELARIHFYVSQPAYVYIFDIDAAGVVRQIFPNAYSPNPYVAAGEHVLPDNPSYQLRVTPPTGVETLQIIASTVPLSFPTGNPAEPFPLMGGDPEEGKAHVLGLIPEPSCGCYATSWTTFTVLPGSSYSAWPCPPCWGMGPCPPCQGTVMIPPGAGWFCDAQGNWHFFIGEGPTVTGWCWYLGPDGRWHFKFQICVGNCD
;
A
#
# COMPACT_ATOMS: atom_id res chain seq x y z
N MET A 1 10.74 -3.59 -15.57
CA MET A 1 9.68 -3.38 -16.58
C MET A 1 8.47 -2.82 -15.85
N SER A 2 7.61 -2.04 -16.52
CA SER A 2 6.34 -1.57 -15.91
C SER A 2 5.49 -2.77 -15.48
N PRO A 3 4.74 -2.68 -14.37
CA PRO A 3 3.89 -3.78 -13.89
C PRO A 3 2.78 -4.15 -14.88
N LEU A 4 2.24 -3.18 -15.62
CA LEU A 4 1.24 -3.42 -16.66
C LEU A 4 1.87 -3.69 -18.03
N GLY A 5 3.20 -3.85 -18.11
CA GLY A 5 3.92 -3.99 -19.37
C GLY A 5 3.91 -2.71 -20.24
N LEU A 6 3.49 -1.57 -19.68
CA LEU A 6 3.48 -0.28 -20.36
C LEU A 6 4.89 0.32 -20.34
N VAL A 7 5.63 0.16 -21.44
CA VAL A 7 6.95 0.78 -21.57
C VAL A 7 6.78 2.29 -21.81
N PRO A 8 7.57 3.16 -21.16
CA PRO A 8 7.59 4.58 -21.50
C PRO A 8 7.82 4.75 -23.01
N VAL A 9 6.81 5.27 -23.71
CA VAL A 9 6.89 5.57 -25.13
C VAL A 9 7.41 6.99 -25.28
N PRO A 10 8.57 7.21 -25.92
CA PRO A 10 9.04 8.56 -26.22
C PRO A 10 8.04 9.23 -27.17
N ASN A 11 7.27 10.18 -26.63
CA ASN A 11 6.35 10.99 -27.40
C ASN A 11 6.95 12.39 -27.55
N PRO A 12 7.23 12.88 -28.78
CA PRO A 12 7.75 14.22 -28.99
C PRO A 12 6.71 15.28 -28.59
N GLY A 13 6.68 15.65 -27.30
CA GLY A 13 5.83 16.72 -26.76
C GLY A 13 5.10 16.36 -25.46
N LEU A 14 4.84 15.06 -25.21
CA LEU A 14 4.17 14.61 -24.00
C LEU A 14 5.13 13.79 -23.11
N ALA A 15 5.50 14.36 -21.97
CA ALA A 15 6.23 13.71 -20.90
C ALA A 15 5.34 13.65 -19.64
N VAL A 16 5.46 12.57 -18.90
CA VAL A 16 4.68 12.33 -17.67
C VAL A 16 5.56 11.68 -16.61
N SER A 17 5.35 12.03 -15.35
CA SER A 17 5.99 11.39 -14.19
C SER A 17 5.04 11.35 -13.00
N ILE A 18 5.24 10.40 -12.11
CA ILE A 18 4.42 10.19 -10.90
C ILE A 18 5.32 9.79 -9.74
N TRP A 19 5.05 10.33 -8.55
CA TRP A 19 5.75 9.99 -7.32
C TRP A 19 4.82 10.15 -6.10
N PRO A 20 4.93 9.25 -5.12
CA PRO A 20 4.27 9.46 -3.83
C PRO A 20 5.00 10.55 -3.05
N GLU A 21 4.32 11.22 -2.13
CA GLU A 21 4.94 12.18 -1.22
C GLU A 21 6.00 11.52 -0.31
N ARG A 22 5.81 10.25 0.05
CA ARG A 22 6.76 9.45 0.84
C ARG A 22 7.04 8.12 0.16
N ALA A 23 8.26 7.60 0.33
CA ALA A 23 8.61 6.28 -0.18
C ALA A 23 7.98 5.12 0.62
N GLN A 24 7.53 5.38 1.85
CA GLN A 24 6.95 4.39 2.75
C GLN A 24 5.75 4.98 3.49
N TYR A 25 4.71 4.17 3.65
CA TYR A 25 3.51 4.48 4.41
C TYR A 25 3.18 3.32 5.33
N GLN A 26 2.58 3.61 6.47
CA GLN A 26 1.96 2.60 7.32
C GLN A 26 0.47 2.47 6.99
N VAL A 27 -0.07 1.25 7.13
CA VAL A 27 -1.52 1.03 7.02
C VAL A 27 -2.27 2.03 7.92
N GLY A 28 -3.25 2.72 7.34
CA GLY A 28 -4.06 3.74 7.99
C GLY A 28 -3.59 5.18 7.75
N GLU A 29 -2.34 5.39 7.29
CA GLU A 29 -1.87 6.72 6.92
C GLU A 29 -2.52 7.23 5.63
N LEU A 30 -2.46 8.56 5.46
CA LEU A 30 -2.93 9.21 4.24
C LEU A 30 -1.78 9.37 3.25
N ALA A 31 -2.01 8.95 2.01
CA ALA A 31 -1.10 9.15 0.90
C ALA A 31 -1.47 10.42 0.12
N ARG A 32 -0.42 11.15 -0.30
CA ARG A 32 -0.51 12.17 -1.35
C ARG A 32 0.33 11.71 -2.51
N ILE A 33 -0.23 11.82 -3.71
CA ILE A 33 0.41 11.38 -4.95
C ILE A 33 0.59 12.59 -5.83
N HIS A 34 1.83 12.86 -6.20
CA HIS A 34 2.20 13.93 -7.10
C HIS A 34 2.39 13.37 -8.49
N PHE A 35 2.01 14.15 -9.50
CA PHE A 35 2.35 13.83 -10.87
C PHE A 35 2.57 15.10 -11.68
N TYR A 36 3.33 14.96 -12.76
CA TYR A 36 3.63 16.04 -13.69
C TYR A 36 3.25 15.63 -15.11
N VAL A 37 2.71 16.57 -15.87
CA VAL A 37 2.49 16.45 -17.32
C VAL A 37 3.07 17.67 -18.05
N SER A 38 3.78 17.46 -19.16
CA SER A 38 4.46 18.55 -19.90
C SER A 38 3.54 19.48 -20.67
N GLN A 39 2.33 19.03 -20.99
CA GLN A 39 1.29 19.77 -21.71
C GLN A 39 -0.09 19.31 -21.23
N PRO A 40 -1.17 20.06 -21.52
CA PRO A 40 -2.52 19.61 -21.17
C PRO A 40 -2.82 18.22 -21.74
N ALA A 41 -3.39 17.34 -20.92
CA ALA A 41 -3.57 15.93 -21.26
C ALA A 41 -4.71 15.29 -20.45
N TYR A 42 -5.19 14.16 -20.94
CA TYR A 42 -6.07 13.24 -20.21
C TYR A 42 -5.22 12.28 -19.40
N VAL A 43 -5.38 12.27 -18.08
CA VAL A 43 -4.55 11.49 -17.15
C VAL A 43 -5.37 10.37 -16.51
N TYR A 44 -4.74 9.20 -16.44
CA TYR A 44 -5.27 8.00 -15.80
C TYR A 44 -4.19 7.42 -14.89
N ILE A 45 -4.51 7.21 -13.62
CA ILE A 45 -3.58 6.71 -12.63
C ILE A 45 -4.16 5.46 -11.98
N PHE A 46 -3.34 4.43 -11.93
CA PHE A 46 -3.65 3.12 -11.37
C PHE A 46 -2.75 2.84 -10.18
N ASP A 47 -3.35 2.28 -9.15
CA ASP A 47 -2.68 1.66 -8.03
C ASP A 47 -2.72 0.14 -8.21
N ILE A 48 -1.58 -0.51 -7.97
CA ILE A 48 -1.41 -1.95 -8.05
C ILE A 48 -0.90 -2.37 -6.68
N ASP A 49 -1.79 -2.96 -5.89
CA ASP A 49 -1.49 -3.29 -4.50
C ASP A 49 -0.47 -4.44 -4.40
N ALA A 50 -0.02 -4.73 -3.18
CA ALA A 50 0.98 -5.78 -2.96
C ALA A 50 0.49 -7.21 -3.27
N ALA A 51 -0.83 -7.43 -3.41
CA ALA A 51 -1.41 -8.67 -3.92
C ALA A 51 -1.60 -8.66 -5.44
N GLY A 52 -1.37 -7.52 -6.09
CA GLY A 52 -1.49 -7.33 -7.53
C GLY A 52 -2.88 -6.88 -7.99
N VAL A 53 -3.78 -6.51 -7.08
CA VAL A 53 -5.09 -5.97 -7.45
C VAL A 53 -4.89 -4.59 -8.08
N VAL A 54 -5.49 -4.37 -9.24
CA VAL A 54 -5.34 -3.11 -9.99
C VAL A 54 -6.60 -2.27 -9.83
N ARG A 55 -6.45 -1.07 -9.26
CA ARG A 55 -7.54 -0.08 -9.13
C ARG A 55 -7.17 1.23 -9.79
N GLN A 56 -8.16 1.85 -10.44
CA GLN A 56 -7.99 3.20 -10.93
C GLN A 56 -8.26 4.21 -9.81
N ILE A 57 -7.25 5.00 -9.49
CA ILE A 57 -7.35 6.05 -8.46
C ILE A 57 -7.66 7.42 -9.04
N PHE A 58 -7.42 7.63 -10.34
CA PHE A 58 -7.81 8.84 -11.07
C PHE A 58 -8.05 8.56 -12.56
N PRO A 59 -9.10 9.12 -13.19
CA PRO A 59 -10.24 9.78 -12.55
C PRO A 59 -11.01 8.81 -11.65
N ASN A 60 -11.77 9.34 -10.71
CA ASN A 60 -12.58 8.56 -9.76
C ASN A 60 -13.94 9.26 -9.54
N ALA A 61 -14.85 8.66 -8.74
CA ALA A 61 -16.19 9.22 -8.56
C ALA A 61 -16.21 10.62 -7.90
N TYR A 62 -15.14 11.00 -7.20
CA TYR A 62 -14.97 12.31 -6.56
C TYR A 62 -14.29 13.34 -7.47
N SER A 63 -13.44 12.86 -8.38
CA SER A 63 -12.69 13.67 -9.35
C SER A 63 -12.85 13.07 -10.75
N PRO A 64 -14.00 13.33 -11.40
CA PRO A 64 -14.39 12.59 -12.58
C PRO A 64 -13.78 13.10 -13.88
N ASN A 65 -13.18 14.29 -13.88
CA ASN A 65 -12.61 14.90 -15.07
C ASN A 65 -11.15 14.42 -15.27
N PRO A 66 -10.85 13.59 -16.28
CA PRO A 66 -9.48 13.15 -16.55
C PRO A 66 -8.58 14.25 -17.14
N TYR A 67 -9.15 15.36 -17.63
CA TYR A 67 -8.37 16.39 -18.31
C TYR A 67 -7.71 17.36 -17.33
N VAL A 68 -6.39 17.47 -17.41
CA VAL A 68 -5.56 18.33 -16.56
C VAL A 68 -4.72 19.30 -17.40
N ALA A 69 -4.38 20.44 -16.81
CA ALA A 69 -3.45 21.39 -17.41
C ALA A 69 -1.99 20.89 -17.35
N ALA A 70 -1.09 21.54 -18.09
CA ALA A 70 0.34 21.31 -17.95
C ALA A 70 0.82 21.67 -16.53
N GLY A 71 1.84 20.96 -16.03
CA GLY A 71 2.46 21.23 -14.73
C GLY A 71 2.28 20.09 -13.74
N GLU A 72 2.56 20.42 -12.47
CA GLU A 72 2.45 19.50 -11.35
C GLU A 72 1.04 19.53 -10.73
N HIS A 73 0.57 18.35 -10.36
CA HIS A 73 -0.74 18.12 -9.73
C HIS A 73 -0.58 17.18 -8.54
N VAL A 74 -1.53 17.24 -7.61
CA VAL A 74 -1.52 16.41 -6.39
C VAL A 74 -2.90 15.78 -6.20
N LEU A 75 -2.90 14.48 -5.91
CA LEU A 75 -4.07 13.72 -5.47
C LEU A 75 -3.96 13.40 -3.97
N PRO A 76 -5.07 13.43 -3.20
CA PRO A 76 -6.40 13.90 -3.59
C PRO A 76 -6.44 15.37 -4.01
N ASP A 77 -7.18 15.68 -5.07
CA ASP A 77 -7.41 17.02 -5.63
C ASP A 77 -8.72 17.67 -5.16
N ASN A 78 -9.54 16.93 -4.42
CA ASN A 78 -10.80 17.39 -3.86
C ASN A 78 -10.87 17.07 -2.36
N PRO A 79 -11.27 18.01 -1.47
CA PRO A 79 -11.42 17.75 -0.05
C PRO A 79 -12.49 16.71 0.32
N SER A 80 -13.32 16.29 -0.63
CA SER A 80 -14.37 15.27 -0.42
C SER A 80 -13.83 13.85 -0.27
N TYR A 81 -12.56 13.59 -0.58
CA TYR A 81 -11.96 12.27 -0.46
C TYR A 81 -10.52 12.30 0.04
N GLN A 82 -10.07 11.15 0.53
CA GLN A 82 -8.70 10.92 0.99
C GLN A 82 -8.22 9.59 0.44
N LEU A 83 -6.93 9.50 0.08
CA LEU A 83 -6.29 8.23 -0.25
C LEU A 83 -5.69 7.66 1.04
N ARG A 84 -6.36 6.68 1.63
CA ARG A 84 -5.88 5.99 2.83
C ARG A 84 -5.21 4.69 2.44
N VAL A 85 -4.01 4.47 2.94
CA VAL A 85 -3.26 3.23 2.72
C VAL A 85 -3.92 2.09 3.48
N THR A 86 -4.21 0.99 2.78
CA THR A 86 -4.88 -0.20 3.32
C THR A 86 -4.02 -1.44 3.13
N PRO A 87 -4.30 -2.56 3.83
CA PRO A 87 -3.67 -3.84 3.51
C PRO A 87 -3.97 -4.27 2.06
N PRO A 88 -3.15 -5.16 1.46
CA PRO A 88 -2.02 -5.86 2.08
C PRO A 88 -0.73 -5.03 2.21
N THR A 89 0.08 -5.31 3.23
CA THR A 89 1.41 -4.71 3.36
C THR A 89 2.36 -5.27 2.30
N GLY A 90 3.26 -4.45 1.77
CA GLY A 90 4.23 -4.85 0.76
C GLY A 90 4.60 -3.69 -0.16
N VAL A 91 5.08 -4.01 -1.35
CA VAL A 91 5.40 -3.00 -2.38
C VAL A 91 4.15 -2.77 -3.22
N GLU A 92 3.72 -1.51 -3.32
CA GLU A 92 2.66 -1.07 -4.22
C GLU A 92 3.27 -0.30 -5.40
N THR A 93 2.61 -0.34 -6.54
CA THR A 93 3.07 0.34 -7.75
C THR A 93 2.02 1.32 -8.26
N LEU A 94 2.43 2.57 -8.47
CA LEU A 94 1.64 3.56 -9.16
C LEU A 94 2.02 3.58 -10.63
N GLN A 95 1.03 3.46 -11.51
CA GLN A 95 1.19 3.56 -12.95
C GLN A 95 0.37 4.75 -13.45
N ILE A 96 0.99 5.64 -14.20
CA ILE A 96 0.32 6.78 -14.85
C ILE A 96 0.34 6.63 -16.37
N ILE A 97 -0.75 7.07 -16.99
CA ILE A 97 -0.92 7.25 -18.42
C ILE A 97 -1.38 8.68 -18.65
N ALA A 98 -0.66 9.42 -19.49
CA ALA A 98 -1.11 10.70 -20.01
C ALA A 98 -1.39 10.54 -21.51
N SER A 99 -2.53 11.05 -21.99
CA SER A 99 -2.95 10.94 -23.38
C SER A 99 -3.39 12.30 -23.94
N THR A 100 -3.07 12.58 -25.20
CA THR A 100 -3.56 13.77 -25.92
C THR A 100 -5.01 13.62 -26.39
N VAL A 101 -5.55 12.40 -26.33
CA VAL A 101 -6.95 12.07 -26.67
C VAL A 101 -7.63 11.40 -25.47
N PRO A 102 -8.95 11.60 -25.29
CA PRO A 102 -9.67 10.96 -24.19
C PRO A 102 -9.71 9.44 -24.39
N LEU A 103 -9.46 8.70 -23.31
CA LEU A 103 -9.56 7.25 -23.24
C LEU A 103 -10.82 6.84 -22.47
N SER A 104 -11.40 5.70 -22.83
CA SER A 104 -12.70 5.23 -22.31
C SER A 104 -12.59 4.48 -20.98
N PHE A 105 -11.69 4.92 -20.09
CA PHE A 105 -11.60 4.37 -18.74
C PHE A 105 -12.84 4.74 -17.90
N PRO A 106 -13.31 3.83 -17.03
CA PRO A 106 -14.43 4.11 -16.14
C PRO A 106 -14.03 5.14 -15.09
N THR A 107 -15.00 5.87 -14.54
CA THR A 107 -14.77 6.83 -13.46
C THR A 107 -15.25 6.32 -12.09
N GLY A 108 -16.00 5.21 -12.07
CA GLY A 108 -16.59 4.65 -10.85
C GLY A 108 -17.94 5.29 -10.51
N ASN A 109 -18.46 4.98 -9.34
CA ASN A 109 -19.72 5.54 -8.81
C ASN A 109 -19.63 5.69 -7.28
N PRO A 110 -20.58 6.36 -6.61
CA PRO A 110 -20.48 6.58 -5.16
C PRO A 110 -20.38 5.32 -4.29
N ALA A 111 -20.85 4.16 -4.75
CA ALA A 111 -20.71 2.89 -4.03
C ALA A 111 -19.34 2.24 -4.28
N GLU A 112 -18.77 2.43 -5.47
CA GLU A 112 -17.46 1.94 -5.88
C GLU A 112 -16.67 3.09 -6.53
N PRO A 113 -16.10 4.00 -5.72
CA PRO A 113 -15.56 5.26 -6.22
C PRO A 113 -14.25 5.09 -7.00
N PHE A 114 -13.52 4.00 -6.74
CA PHE A 114 -12.26 3.64 -7.39
C PHE A 114 -12.48 2.36 -8.20
N PRO A 115 -12.64 2.45 -9.53
CA PRO A 115 -12.91 1.29 -10.38
C PRO A 115 -11.88 0.17 -10.21
N LEU A 116 -12.37 -1.06 -10.04
CA LEU A 116 -11.55 -2.26 -10.14
C LEU A 116 -11.21 -2.50 -11.61
N MET A 117 -9.92 -2.53 -11.94
CA MET A 117 -9.42 -2.84 -13.27
C MET A 117 -9.01 -4.31 -13.39
N GLY A 118 -8.71 -4.99 -12.29
CA GLY A 118 -8.49 -6.44 -12.27
C GLY A 118 -8.18 -6.94 -10.87
N GLY A 119 -8.57 -8.17 -10.56
CA GLY A 119 -8.27 -8.84 -9.29
C GLY A 119 -6.81 -9.31 -9.17
N ASP A 120 -6.09 -9.33 -10.29
CA ASP A 120 -4.67 -9.63 -10.36
C ASP A 120 -3.97 -8.78 -11.46
N PRO A 121 -2.63 -8.79 -11.55
CA PRO A 121 -1.90 -7.95 -12.49
C PRO A 121 -2.16 -8.29 -13.96
N GLU A 122 -2.44 -9.55 -14.30
CA GLU A 122 -2.66 -9.97 -15.68
C GLU A 122 -4.05 -9.56 -16.17
N GLU A 123 -5.08 -9.72 -15.33
CA GLU A 123 -6.42 -9.20 -15.60
C GLU A 123 -6.39 -7.67 -15.74
N GLY A 124 -5.75 -6.99 -14.78
CA GLY A 124 -5.62 -5.54 -14.81
C GLY A 124 -4.89 -5.04 -16.05
N LYS A 125 -3.80 -5.72 -16.44
CA LYS A 125 -3.08 -5.44 -17.66
C LYS A 125 -3.94 -5.65 -18.90
N ALA A 126 -4.67 -6.76 -19.00
CA ALA A 126 -5.53 -7.04 -20.16
C ALA A 126 -6.61 -5.96 -20.32
N HIS A 127 -7.26 -5.56 -19.22
CA HIS A 127 -8.27 -4.50 -19.25
C HIS A 127 -7.68 -3.12 -19.58
N VAL A 128 -6.55 -2.75 -18.97
CA VAL A 128 -5.90 -1.47 -19.22
C VAL A 128 -5.41 -1.39 -20.66
N LEU A 129 -4.73 -2.42 -21.18
CA LEU A 129 -4.25 -2.46 -22.57
C LEU A 129 -5.40 -2.46 -23.59
N GLY A 130 -6.54 -3.07 -23.28
CA GLY A 130 -7.72 -3.05 -24.15
C GLY A 130 -8.35 -1.66 -24.34
N LEU A 131 -8.00 -0.70 -23.47
CA LEU A 131 -8.52 0.68 -23.50
C LEU A 131 -7.51 1.70 -24.02
N ILE A 132 -6.24 1.30 -24.19
CA ILE A 132 -5.17 2.17 -24.67
C ILE A 132 -5.03 1.99 -26.19
N PRO A 133 -4.88 3.07 -26.97
CA PRO A 133 -4.61 2.98 -28.39
C PRO A 133 -3.26 2.31 -28.67
N GLU A 134 -3.10 1.78 -29.87
CA GLU A 134 -1.82 1.19 -30.30
C GLU A 134 -0.65 2.17 -30.09
N PRO A 135 0.52 1.72 -29.60
CA PRO A 135 1.67 2.58 -29.30
C PRO A 135 2.12 3.46 -30.47
N SER A 136 1.88 3.03 -31.71
CA SER A 136 2.18 3.76 -32.93
C SER A 136 1.40 5.07 -33.10
N CYS A 137 0.33 5.30 -32.33
CA CYS A 137 -0.41 6.56 -32.38
C CYS A 137 0.44 7.76 -31.93
N GLY A 138 1.49 7.54 -31.11
CA GLY A 138 2.26 8.63 -30.49
C GLY A 138 1.37 9.58 -29.69
N CYS A 139 0.26 9.08 -29.16
CA CYS A 139 -0.81 9.88 -28.56
C CYS A 139 -0.81 9.81 -27.03
N TYR A 140 -0.02 8.92 -26.43
CA TYR A 140 0.11 8.79 -24.99
C TYR A 140 1.56 8.63 -24.56
N ALA A 141 1.80 8.88 -23.27
CA ALA A 141 3.05 8.62 -22.56
C ALA A 141 2.73 7.94 -21.23
N THR A 142 3.67 7.18 -20.70
CA THR A 142 3.49 6.42 -19.45
C THR A 142 4.69 6.59 -18.53
N SER A 143 4.45 6.48 -17.23
CA SER A 143 5.48 6.42 -16.20
C SER A 143 4.98 5.57 -15.04
N TRP A 144 5.87 5.11 -14.18
CA TRP A 144 5.50 4.38 -12.98
C TRP A 144 6.52 4.62 -11.87
N THR A 145 6.12 4.28 -10.65
CA THR A 145 6.95 4.34 -9.45
C THR A 145 6.41 3.36 -8.41
N THR A 146 7.18 3.11 -7.36
CA THR A 146 6.79 2.20 -6.27
C THR A 146 6.89 2.88 -4.92
N PHE A 147 6.09 2.42 -3.97
CA PHE A 147 6.24 2.73 -2.55
C PHE A 147 5.99 1.49 -1.71
N THR A 148 6.32 1.55 -0.42
CA THR A 148 6.14 0.41 0.50
C THR A 148 5.05 0.71 1.53
N VAL A 149 4.10 -0.21 1.65
CA VAL A 149 3.11 -0.27 2.71
C VAL A 149 3.61 -1.16 3.83
N LEU A 150 3.84 -0.56 4.99
CA LEU A 150 4.25 -1.20 6.22
C LEU A 150 3.02 -1.48 7.11
N PRO A 151 3.11 -2.43 8.06
CA PRO A 151 2.09 -2.61 9.07
C PRO A 151 1.76 -1.29 9.80
N GLY A 152 0.49 -1.09 10.12
CA GLY A 152 0.02 0.10 10.84
C GLY A 152 0.55 0.16 12.28
N SER A 153 1.07 1.31 12.71
CA SER A 153 1.43 1.55 14.13
C SER A 153 0.25 2.12 14.92
N SER A 154 -0.92 1.50 14.87
CA SER A 154 -2.05 1.94 15.70
C SER A 154 -1.93 1.37 17.11
N TYR A 155 -1.53 2.20 18.07
CA TYR A 155 -1.58 1.83 19.48
C TYR A 155 -3.04 1.78 19.95
N SER A 156 -3.43 0.72 20.63
CA SER A 156 -4.76 0.62 21.24
C SER A 156 -4.66 -0.07 22.60
N ALA A 157 -5.70 0.07 23.41
CA ALA A 157 -5.76 -0.54 24.73
C ALA A 157 -6.17 -2.01 24.58
N TRP A 158 -5.22 -2.91 24.78
CA TRP A 158 -5.45 -4.35 24.68
C TRP A 158 -5.37 -4.98 26.06
N PRO A 159 -6.16 -6.03 26.35
CA PRO A 159 -5.96 -6.80 27.58
C PRO A 159 -4.53 -7.35 27.62
N CYS A 160 -3.98 -7.61 28.80
CA CYS A 160 -2.68 -8.29 28.88
C CYS A 160 -2.70 -9.65 28.17
N PRO A 161 -1.57 -10.11 27.62
CA PRO A 161 -1.47 -11.47 27.11
C PRO A 161 -1.83 -12.49 28.22
N PRO A 162 -2.54 -13.58 27.88
CA PRO A 162 -2.87 -14.62 28.86
C PRO A 162 -1.62 -15.20 29.54
N CYS A 163 -1.68 -15.44 30.85
CA CYS A 163 -0.59 -16.12 31.56
C CYS A 163 -0.72 -17.66 31.56
N TRP A 164 -1.92 -18.19 31.30
CA TRP A 164 -2.26 -19.62 31.32
C TRP A 164 -1.77 -20.43 32.54
N GLY A 165 -1.40 -19.77 33.65
CA GLY A 165 -0.79 -20.42 34.81
C GLY A 165 0.62 -20.97 34.57
N MET A 166 1.24 -20.68 33.42
CA MET A 166 2.62 -21.03 33.11
C MET A 166 3.50 -19.84 33.47
N GLY A 167 4.13 -19.87 34.65
CA GLY A 167 5.00 -18.78 35.09
C GLY A 167 6.32 -18.72 34.31
N PRO A 168 7.02 -17.56 34.30
CA PRO A 168 6.58 -16.24 34.76
C PRO A 168 5.62 -15.58 33.76
N CYS A 169 4.67 -14.76 34.22
CA CYS A 169 3.70 -14.06 33.36
C CYS A 169 4.31 -12.79 32.73
N PRO A 170 3.89 -12.37 31.52
CA PRO A 170 4.30 -11.09 30.95
C PRO A 170 4.04 -9.92 31.91
N PRO A 171 4.96 -8.95 32.05
CA PRO A 171 4.81 -7.83 32.96
C PRO A 171 3.79 -6.83 32.40
N CYS A 172 2.52 -7.06 32.72
CA CYS A 172 1.41 -6.23 32.29
C CYS A 172 0.33 -6.17 33.38
N GLN A 173 -0.17 -4.97 33.68
CA GLN A 173 -1.24 -4.76 34.66
C GLN A 173 -2.54 -4.33 33.95
N GLY A 174 -3.43 -5.28 33.73
CA GLY A 174 -4.74 -5.04 33.12
C GLY A 174 -4.69 -4.86 31.61
N THR A 175 -4.35 -3.66 31.15
CA THR A 175 -4.30 -3.32 29.72
C THR A 175 -2.98 -2.67 29.33
N VAL A 176 -2.55 -2.90 28.08
CA VAL A 176 -1.36 -2.29 27.49
C VAL A 176 -1.74 -1.48 26.26
N MET A 177 -1.11 -0.32 26.12
CA MET A 177 -1.20 0.54 24.94
C MET A 177 -0.03 0.20 24.01
N ILE A 178 -0.26 -0.70 23.06
CA ILE A 178 0.78 -1.18 22.12
C ILE A 178 0.18 -1.35 20.71
N PRO A 179 0.99 -1.30 19.64
CA PRO A 179 0.51 -1.56 18.30
C PRO A 179 0.41 -3.05 18.02
N PRO A 180 -0.38 -3.47 17.02
CA PRO A 180 -0.21 -4.79 16.41
C PRO A 180 1.24 -5.03 16.00
N GLY A 181 1.74 -6.24 16.23
CA GLY A 181 3.13 -6.65 16.03
C GLY A 181 4.04 -6.40 17.24
N ALA A 182 3.55 -5.78 18.31
CA ALA A 182 4.29 -5.68 19.56
C ALA A 182 4.03 -6.87 20.49
N GLY A 183 4.98 -7.13 21.39
CA GLY A 183 4.92 -8.31 22.23
C GLY A 183 5.90 -8.34 23.38
N TRP A 184 5.83 -9.43 24.13
CA TRP A 184 6.74 -9.75 25.23
C TRP A 184 7.37 -11.12 24.96
N PHE A 185 8.68 -11.22 25.15
CA PHE A 185 9.47 -12.44 25.03
C PHE A 185 10.07 -12.82 26.38
N CYS A 186 9.98 -14.09 26.74
CA CYS A 186 10.60 -14.64 27.94
C CYS A 186 11.87 -15.40 27.54
N ASP A 187 13.03 -14.93 28.00
CA ASP A 187 14.31 -15.57 27.75
C ASP A 187 14.48 -16.88 28.57
N ALA A 188 15.56 -17.61 28.30
CA ALA A 188 15.86 -18.87 28.99
C ALA A 188 16.12 -18.69 30.49
N GLN A 189 16.44 -17.48 30.94
CA GLN A 189 16.64 -17.12 32.35
C GLN A 189 15.33 -16.68 33.03
N GLY A 190 14.22 -16.60 32.29
CA GLY A 190 12.92 -16.21 32.80
C GLY A 190 12.69 -14.70 32.86
N ASN A 191 13.52 -13.89 32.19
CA ASN A 191 13.31 -12.45 32.11
C ASN A 191 12.45 -12.08 30.91
N TRP A 192 11.63 -11.05 31.10
CA TRP A 192 10.73 -10.53 30.09
C TRP A 192 11.32 -9.34 29.34
N HIS A 193 11.27 -9.42 28.01
CA HIS A 193 11.74 -8.40 27.09
C HIS A 193 10.60 -7.94 26.19
N PHE A 194 10.39 -6.63 26.11
CA PHE A 194 9.43 -6.06 25.17
C PHE A 194 10.04 -5.97 23.77
N PHE A 195 9.25 -6.22 22.73
CA PHE A 195 9.67 -6.05 21.35
C PHE A 195 8.54 -5.48 20.48
N ILE A 196 8.92 -4.89 19.35
CA ILE A 196 8.02 -4.44 18.28
C ILE A 196 8.57 -4.98 16.96
N GLY A 197 7.72 -5.64 16.17
CA GLY A 197 8.09 -6.16 14.85
C GLY A 197 8.35 -7.67 14.89
N GLU A 198 9.42 -8.11 14.22
CA GLU A 198 9.78 -9.53 14.22
C GLU A 198 10.12 -10.01 15.64
N GLY A 199 9.51 -11.14 16.02
CA GLY A 199 9.79 -11.77 17.31
C GLY A 199 11.24 -12.24 17.38
N PRO A 200 11.79 -12.39 18.60
CA PRO A 200 13.18 -12.79 18.79
C PRO A 200 13.50 -14.16 18.18
N THR A 201 14.75 -14.30 17.71
CA THR A 201 15.24 -15.49 17.00
C THR A 201 15.82 -16.56 17.92
N VAL A 202 16.01 -16.25 19.20
CA VAL A 202 16.58 -17.14 20.23
C VAL A 202 15.57 -18.16 20.75
N THR A 203 16.06 -19.22 21.41
CA THR A 203 15.20 -20.21 22.08
C THR A 203 14.40 -19.56 23.21
N GLY A 204 13.09 -19.75 23.19
CA GLY A 204 12.19 -19.27 24.24
C GLY A 204 10.75 -19.21 23.75
N TRP A 205 9.94 -18.36 24.40
CA TRP A 205 8.54 -18.17 24.03
C TRP A 205 8.15 -16.70 24.14
N CYS A 206 7.20 -16.29 23.30
CA CYS A 206 6.69 -14.94 23.28
C CYS A 206 5.19 -14.90 23.06
N TRP A 207 4.63 -13.79 23.52
CA TRP A 207 3.31 -13.32 23.15
C TRP A 207 3.48 -12.14 22.19
N TYR A 208 2.75 -12.14 21.08
CA TYR A 208 2.66 -10.98 20.19
C TYR A 208 1.20 -10.64 19.89
N LEU A 209 0.91 -9.35 19.77
CA LEU A 209 -0.41 -8.88 19.40
C LEU A 209 -0.55 -8.95 17.88
N GLY A 210 -1.51 -9.70 17.37
CA GLY A 210 -1.77 -9.81 15.94
C GLY A 210 -2.48 -8.57 15.37
N PRO A 211 -2.47 -8.40 14.03
CA PRO A 211 -3.27 -7.38 13.35
C PRO A 211 -4.78 -7.57 13.55
N ASP A 212 -5.21 -8.74 14.02
CA ASP A 212 -6.58 -9.05 14.43
C ASP A 212 -6.93 -8.54 15.85
N GLY A 213 -5.99 -7.88 16.54
CA GLY A 213 -6.18 -7.39 17.90
C GLY A 213 -6.19 -8.48 18.96
N ARG A 214 -5.71 -9.69 18.64
CA ARG A 214 -5.64 -10.83 19.57
C ARG A 214 -4.20 -11.17 19.91
N TRP A 215 -4.00 -11.69 21.11
CA TRP A 215 -2.72 -12.21 21.53
C TRP A 215 -2.47 -13.60 20.96
N HIS A 216 -1.32 -13.76 20.32
CA HIS A 216 -0.84 -15.02 19.78
C HIS A 216 0.38 -15.47 20.57
N PHE A 217 0.40 -16.74 20.93
CA PHE A 217 1.52 -17.38 21.61
C PHE A 217 2.39 -18.09 20.58
N LYS A 218 3.70 -17.88 20.65
CA LYS A 218 4.68 -18.58 19.81
C LYS A 218 5.83 -19.06 20.68
N PHE A 219 6.24 -20.30 20.49
CA PHE A 219 7.49 -20.81 21.04
C PHE A 219 8.46 -21.05 19.90
N GLN A 220 9.73 -20.72 20.13
CA GLN A 220 10.80 -20.88 19.17
C GLN A 220 11.86 -21.77 19.81
N ILE A 221 12.20 -22.87 19.12
CA ILE A 221 13.27 -23.78 19.54
C ILE A 221 14.40 -23.60 18.53
N CYS A 222 15.49 -22.98 18.97
CA CYS A 222 16.73 -22.93 18.22
C CYS A 222 17.60 -24.14 18.63
N VAL A 223 18.11 -24.87 17.64
CA VAL A 223 18.96 -26.06 17.83
C VAL A 223 20.32 -25.77 17.20
N GLY A 224 21.33 -25.49 18.03
CA GLY A 224 22.68 -25.10 17.58
C GLY A 224 23.25 -23.91 18.38
N ASN A 225 24.18 -23.16 17.80
CA ASN A 225 24.64 -21.89 18.39
C ASN A 225 23.59 -20.80 18.17
N CYS A 226 22.98 -20.37 19.27
CA CYS A 226 21.97 -19.32 19.30
C CYS A 226 22.54 -18.21 20.19
N ASP A 227 23.43 -17.39 19.61
CA ASP A 227 23.98 -16.18 20.23
C ASP A 227 23.09 -14.96 19.90
#